data_AF-A0A8I3AFB0-F1
#
_entry.id   AF-A0A8I3AFB0-F1
#
_cell.length_a   1.000
_cell.length_b   1.000
_cell.length_c   1.000
_cell.angle_alpha   90.00
_cell.angle_beta   90.00
_cell.angle_gamma   90.00
#
_symmetry.space_group_name_H-M   'P 1'
#
loop_
_entity.id
_entity.type
_entity.pdbx_description
1 polymer ?
#
loop_
_entity_poly.entity_id
_entity_poly.type
_entity_poly.pdbx_seq_one_letter_code
_entity_poly.pdbx_strand_id
1 'polypeptide(L)'
;MDGTVTFLVPEPTRETLYKLYPGLLAKHSAIFETMLSLPQGQQACQQNAEGRCDENPIVLHGVVRWEFDHLLTFLFGWYSGEPQRQDFLISVLKLSDFFQIDRGFQYALAELKRLSPFDVTLKLELGRQFRIHEWVEPSFRAMMERPVSSISRLEARRMGMENFWILATTKAKVEEHYRALAYTQPMLVQSPECRTPLACAAAWKEEWWNGIARHFLHPESPCRSHGGILVLLQETDFDGGICASCKAGILSKLESSVALRYEEDMQDIAAVLVMEAQMDGRIKSSSAPYSKTQKRRFNRKQREQLGGGLGSIEAVISALEQGEISPPAEAQSDAVTSQQRPQVKARPGIIGEGKGIPLTKAQRKRVLAMERLRHPLILTNPQYAVNPFQTIRTHAQNTLETRHGMQ
;
A
#
# COMPACT_ATOMS: atom_id res chain seq x y z
N MET A 1 -33.37 -2.06 29.39
CA MET A 1 -33.57 -2.99 28.26
C MET A 1 -33.10 -2.25 27.03
N ASP A 2 -31.90 -2.57 26.55
CA ASP A 2 -31.31 -1.87 25.40
C ASP A 2 -32.16 -2.17 24.17
N GLY A 3 -32.79 -1.14 23.62
CA GLY A 3 -33.58 -1.24 22.41
C GLY A 3 -32.74 -1.72 21.22
N THR A 4 -33.39 -2.17 20.16
CA THR A 4 -32.70 -2.53 18.91
C THR A 4 -32.17 -1.28 18.20
N VAL A 5 -31.13 -1.48 17.39
CA VAL A 5 -30.61 -0.52 16.43
C VAL A 5 -30.85 -1.05 15.01
N THR A 6 -31.29 -0.17 14.11
CA THR A 6 -31.53 -0.50 12.70
C THR A 6 -30.36 -0.02 11.84
N PHE A 7 -29.72 -0.95 11.13
CA PHE A 7 -28.72 -0.66 10.10
C PHE A 7 -29.30 -0.88 8.70
N LEU A 8 -28.88 -0.06 7.74
CA LEU A 8 -29.17 -0.23 6.32
C LEU A 8 -27.87 -0.56 5.59
N VAL A 9 -27.85 -1.71 4.90
CA VAL A 9 -26.80 -2.02 3.92
C VAL A 9 -27.34 -1.72 2.53
N PRO A 10 -26.84 -0.68 1.84
CA PRO A 10 -27.38 -0.27 0.55
C PRO A 10 -26.93 -1.24 -0.56
N GLU A 11 -27.88 -1.85 -1.27
CA GLU A 11 -27.62 -2.56 -2.53
C GLU A 11 -28.32 -1.87 -3.71
N PRO A 12 -27.80 -1.98 -4.94
CA PRO A 12 -28.40 -1.35 -6.11
C PRO A 12 -29.84 -1.81 -6.42
N THR A 13 -30.19 -3.03 -6.02
CA THR A 13 -31.46 -3.69 -6.36
C THR A 13 -32.43 -3.75 -5.20
N ARG A 14 -31.95 -3.71 -3.94
CA ARG A 14 -32.79 -3.85 -2.75
C ARG A 14 -32.12 -3.23 -1.52
N GLU A 15 -32.90 -2.50 -0.74
CA GLU A 15 -32.49 -2.06 0.59
C GLU A 15 -32.77 -3.17 1.62
N THR A 16 -31.75 -3.53 2.41
CA THR A 16 -31.89 -4.54 3.47
C THR A 16 -31.62 -3.89 4.83
N LEU A 17 -32.63 -3.95 5.70
CA LEU A 17 -32.57 -3.45 7.07
C LEU A 17 -32.21 -4.57 8.05
N TYR A 18 -31.29 -4.30 8.95
CA TYR A 18 -30.83 -5.20 10.00
C TYR A 18 -31.17 -4.62 11.37
N LYS A 19 -32.03 -5.32 12.13
CA LYS A 19 -32.37 -4.95 13.50
C LYS A 19 -31.51 -5.76 14.45
N LEU A 20 -30.54 -5.10 15.09
CA LEU A 20 -29.52 -5.74 15.93
C LEU A 20 -29.53 -5.16 17.34
N TYR A 21 -28.87 -5.84 18.28
CA TYR A 21 -28.74 -5.36 19.66
C TYR A 21 -27.43 -4.58 19.85
N PRO A 22 -27.49 -3.29 20.24
CA PRO A 22 -26.31 -2.44 20.43
C PRO A 22 -25.26 -3.04 21.36
N GLY A 23 -25.68 -3.57 22.51
CA GLY A 23 -24.78 -4.13 23.50
C GLY A 23 -24.01 -5.36 23.01
N LEU A 24 -24.62 -6.16 22.13
CA LEU A 24 -23.94 -7.30 21.51
C LEU A 24 -22.88 -6.83 20.49
N LEU A 25 -23.20 -5.84 19.66
CA LEU A 25 -22.24 -5.29 18.70
C LEU A 25 -21.06 -4.60 19.40
N ALA A 26 -21.35 -3.79 20.43
CA ALA A 26 -20.35 -3.09 21.22
C ALA A 26 -19.38 -4.05 21.92
N LYS A 27 -19.87 -5.20 22.40
CA LYS A 27 -19.03 -6.24 23.01
C LYS A 27 -17.94 -6.79 22.07
N HIS A 28 -18.17 -6.74 20.76
CA HIS A 28 -17.27 -7.31 19.76
C HIS A 28 -16.43 -6.25 19.01
N SER A 29 -16.80 -4.97 19.07
CA SER A 29 -16.19 -3.90 18.28
C SER A 29 -16.19 -2.57 19.04
N ALA A 30 -15.00 -2.00 19.24
CA ALA A 30 -14.84 -0.66 19.77
C ALA A 30 -15.43 0.42 18.82
N ILE A 31 -15.47 0.15 17.51
CA ILE A 31 -16.10 1.03 16.52
C ILE A 31 -17.61 1.09 16.78
N PHE A 32 -18.27 -0.06 16.95
CA PHE A 32 -19.70 -0.07 17.27
C PHE A 32 -19.99 0.54 18.64
N GLU A 33 -19.18 0.24 19.66
CA GLU A 33 -19.31 0.87 20.98
C GLU A 33 -19.23 2.40 20.89
N THR A 34 -18.21 2.92 20.21
CA THR A 34 -18.01 4.36 20.04
C THR A 34 -19.12 4.98 19.20
N MET A 35 -19.49 4.36 18.08
CA MET A 35 -20.52 4.86 17.18
C MET A 35 -21.89 4.96 17.87
N LEU A 36 -22.25 3.97 18.68
CA LEU A 36 -23.56 3.87 19.33
C LEU A 36 -23.65 4.66 20.64
N SER A 37 -22.50 5.06 21.23
CA SER A 37 -22.43 5.89 22.43
C SER A 37 -22.42 7.41 22.14
N LEU A 38 -22.37 7.83 20.87
CA LEU A 38 -22.38 9.25 20.51
C LEU A 38 -23.68 9.93 20.95
N PRO A 39 -23.62 11.13 21.59
CA PRO A 39 -24.81 11.87 21.97
C PRO A 39 -25.63 12.22 20.72
N GLN A 40 -26.88 11.75 20.69
CA GLN A 40 -27.84 12.15 19.68
C GLN A 40 -28.32 13.56 20.06
N GLY A 41 -28.09 14.54 19.17
CA GLY A 41 -28.31 15.96 19.47
C GLY A 41 -29.70 16.23 20.07
N GLN A 42 -29.76 17.16 21.04
CA GLN A 42 -30.90 17.44 21.93
C GLN A 42 -32.25 17.78 21.23
N GLN A 43 -32.27 17.90 19.89
CA GLN A 43 -33.45 18.24 19.09
C GLN A 43 -34.09 17.05 18.36
N ALA A 44 -33.48 15.87 18.37
CA ALA A 44 -34.16 14.68 17.88
C ALA A 44 -35.13 14.19 18.97
N CYS A 45 -36.44 14.29 18.73
CA CYS A 45 -37.41 13.45 19.41
C CYS A 45 -36.84 12.01 19.39
N GLN A 46 -36.73 11.37 20.56
CA GLN A 46 -36.00 10.10 20.73
C GLN A 46 -36.43 8.99 19.75
N GLN A 47 -37.60 9.16 19.12
CA GLN A 47 -38.18 8.28 18.10
C GLN A 47 -37.55 8.41 16.71
N ASN A 48 -37.04 9.60 16.32
CA ASN A 48 -36.49 9.85 14.97
C ASN A 48 -34.95 9.93 14.95
N ALA A 49 -34.29 9.50 16.01
CA ALA A 49 -32.84 9.53 16.05
C ALA A 49 -32.22 8.44 15.14
N GLU A 50 -31.05 8.72 14.56
CA GLU A 50 -30.37 7.82 13.62
C GLU A 50 -30.18 6.42 14.24
N GLY A 51 -30.66 5.39 13.56
CA GLY A 51 -30.63 3.99 13.98
C GLY A 51 -31.77 3.54 14.91
N ARG A 52 -32.72 4.40 15.30
CA ARG A 52 -33.84 4.02 16.20
C ARG A 52 -35.09 3.50 15.49
N CYS A 53 -35.25 3.78 14.20
CA CYS A 53 -36.40 3.37 13.41
C CYS A 53 -35.98 2.96 11.98
N ASP A 54 -36.92 2.38 11.24
CA ASP A 54 -36.70 1.89 9.88
C ASP A 54 -36.62 3.05 8.88
N GLU A 55 -37.23 4.19 9.21
CA GLU A 55 -37.25 5.42 8.41
C GLU A 55 -35.96 6.25 8.54
N ASN A 56 -35.17 6.01 9.58
CA ASN A 56 -33.88 6.69 9.80
C ASN A 56 -32.80 5.72 10.29
N PRO A 57 -32.40 4.72 9.49
CA PRO A 57 -31.42 3.70 9.88
C PRO A 57 -29.98 4.22 9.81
N ILE A 58 -29.05 3.54 10.48
CA ILE A 58 -27.60 3.79 10.29
C ILE A 58 -27.17 3.16 8.97
N VAL A 59 -26.76 3.98 8.00
CA VAL A 59 -26.36 3.48 6.67
C VAL A 59 -24.89 3.04 6.65
N LEU A 60 -24.65 1.76 6.36
CA LEU A 60 -23.31 1.14 6.27
C LEU A 60 -22.77 1.23 4.83
N HIS A 61 -22.20 2.38 4.49
CA HIS A 61 -21.57 2.55 3.17
C HIS A 61 -20.27 1.76 3.02
N GLY A 62 -20.11 1.10 1.86
CA GLY A 62 -18.90 0.33 1.53
C GLY A 62 -18.89 -1.10 2.06
N VAL A 63 -19.99 -1.53 2.69
CA VAL A 63 -20.21 -2.91 3.11
C VAL A 63 -21.15 -3.57 2.12
N VAL A 64 -20.83 -4.80 1.70
CA VAL A 64 -21.71 -5.60 0.87
C VAL A 64 -22.58 -6.49 1.77
N ARG A 65 -23.85 -6.64 1.41
CA ARG A 65 -24.85 -7.34 2.22
C ARG A 65 -24.44 -8.76 2.60
N TRP A 66 -24.04 -9.57 1.63
CA TRP A 66 -23.64 -10.96 1.89
C TRP A 66 -22.36 -11.06 2.74
N GLU A 67 -21.44 -10.09 2.62
CA GLU A 67 -20.27 -10.01 3.52
C GLU A 67 -20.73 -9.71 4.95
N PHE A 68 -21.72 -8.80 5.10
CA PHE A 68 -22.30 -8.47 6.40
C PHE A 68 -23.05 -9.65 7.01
N ASP A 69 -23.82 -10.39 6.20
CA ASP A 69 -24.49 -11.62 6.63
C ASP A 69 -23.47 -12.63 7.20
N HIS A 70 -22.35 -12.86 6.51
CA HIS A 70 -21.25 -13.70 7.03
C HIS A 70 -20.68 -13.19 8.35
N LEU A 71 -20.48 -11.87 8.51
CA LEU A 71 -20.03 -11.31 9.78
C LEU A 71 -21.05 -11.56 10.91
N LEU A 72 -22.34 -11.36 10.65
CA LEU A 72 -23.40 -11.61 11.63
C LEU A 72 -23.50 -13.10 11.98
N THR A 73 -23.31 -14.00 11.01
CA THR A 73 -23.17 -15.44 11.25
C THR A 73 -22.02 -15.73 12.20
N PHE A 74 -20.87 -15.10 12.02
CA PHE A 74 -19.72 -15.25 12.93
C PHE A 74 -20.02 -14.70 14.33
N LEU A 75 -20.60 -13.50 14.44
CA LEU A 75 -20.83 -12.83 15.73
C LEU A 75 -21.94 -13.49 16.56
N PHE A 76 -23.01 -13.96 15.92
CA PHE A 76 -24.24 -14.39 16.59
C PHE A 76 -24.61 -15.86 16.35
N GLY A 77 -23.81 -16.60 15.58
CA GLY A 77 -24.15 -17.97 15.19
C GLY A 77 -25.39 -18.03 14.30
N TRP A 78 -25.75 -16.92 13.65
CA TRP A 78 -26.93 -16.86 12.79
C TRP A 78 -26.70 -17.68 11.51
N TYR A 79 -27.44 -18.76 11.33
CA TYR A 79 -27.33 -19.61 10.14
C TYR A 79 -28.23 -19.08 9.02
N SER A 80 -27.66 -18.60 7.92
CA SER A 80 -28.39 -18.19 6.71
C SER A 80 -28.19 -19.13 5.51
N GLY A 81 -27.80 -20.39 5.75
CA GLY A 81 -27.34 -21.35 4.74
C GLY A 81 -25.87 -21.73 4.96
N GLU A 82 -25.35 -22.76 4.28
CA GLU A 82 -23.90 -23.05 4.32
C GLU A 82 -23.18 -22.00 3.46
N PRO A 83 -22.44 -21.06 4.07
CA PRO A 83 -21.66 -20.15 3.26
C PRO A 83 -20.47 -20.91 2.67
N GLN A 84 -20.08 -20.58 1.44
CA GLN A 84 -18.83 -21.10 0.89
C GLN A 84 -17.70 -20.72 1.86
N ARG A 85 -17.02 -21.72 2.43
CA ARG A 85 -16.08 -21.53 3.56
C ARG A 85 -15.05 -20.44 3.28
N GLN A 86 -14.51 -20.37 2.06
CA GLN A 86 -13.54 -19.34 1.69
C GLN A 86 -14.16 -17.93 1.68
N ASP A 87 -15.32 -17.74 1.05
CA ASP A 87 -15.98 -16.43 0.96
C ASP A 87 -16.44 -15.94 2.34
N PHE A 88 -16.90 -16.85 3.19
CA PHE A 88 -17.19 -16.59 4.60
C PHE A 88 -15.96 -16.03 5.32
N LEU A 89 -14.84 -16.75 5.25
CA LEU A 89 -13.61 -16.36 5.93
C LEU A 89 -13.06 -15.03 5.40
N ILE A 90 -13.12 -14.79 4.09
CA ILE A 90 -12.72 -13.51 3.48
C ILE A 90 -13.62 -12.37 3.99
N SER A 91 -14.93 -12.59 4.05
CA SER A 91 -15.90 -11.60 4.52
C SER A 91 -15.65 -11.25 5.99
N VAL A 92 -15.46 -12.27 6.83
CA VAL A 92 -15.12 -12.10 8.24
C VAL A 92 -13.80 -11.37 8.40
N LEU A 93 -12.75 -11.73 7.64
CA LEU A 93 -11.45 -11.04 7.67
C LEU A 93 -11.60 -9.55 7.31
N LYS A 94 -12.24 -9.25 6.17
CA LYS A 94 -12.47 -7.89 5.67
C LYS A 94 -13.25 -7.02 6.65
N LEU A 95 -14.40 -7.51 7.10
CA LEU A 95 -15.27 -6.71 7.96
C LEU A 95 -14.77 -6.67 9.40
N SER A 96 -14.01 -7.67 9.85
CA SER A 96 -13.32 -7.60 11.15
C SER A 96 -12.22 -6.55 11.16
N ASP A 97 -11.44 -6.41 10.07
CA ASP A 97 -10.51 -5.30 9.92
C ASP A 97 -11.25 -3.95 9.90
N PHE A 98 -12.32 -3.85 9.10
CA PHE A 98 -13.12 -2.64 8.95
C PHE A 98 -13.77 -2.17 10.26
N PHE A 99 -14.34 -3.10 11.03
CA PHE A 99 -15.02 -2.82 12.30
C PHE A 99 -14.15 -3.05 13.54
N GLN A 100 -12.84 -3.32 13.39
CA GLN A 100 -11.93 -3.60 14.51
C GLN A 100 -12.43 -4.71 15.45
N ILE A 101 -12.80 -5.86 14.87
CA ILE A 101 -13.24 -7.06 15.58
C ILE A 101 -12.05 -8.03 15.64
N ASP A 102 -11.13 -7.82 16.59
CA ASP A 102 -9.86 -8.56 16.65
C ASP A 102 -10.04 -10.08 16.64
N ARG A 103 -11.04 -10.59 17.39
CA ARG A 103 -11.33 -12.03 17.44
C ARG A 103 -11.74 -12.59 16.09
N GLY A 104 -12.53 -11.85 15.32
CA GLY A 104 -12.96 -12.26 13.99
C GLY A 104 -11.81 -12.24 12.99
N PHE A 105 -10.95 -11.22 13.08
CA PHE A 105 -9.75 -11.12 12.25
C PHE A 105 -8.81 -12.30 12.49
N GLN A 106 -8.49 -12.60 13.77
CA GLN A 106 -7.61 -13.71 14.13
C GLN A 106 -8.20 -15.08 13.77
N TYR A 107 -9.51 -15.27 14.00
CA TYR A 107 -10.22 -16.48 13.60
C TYR A 107 -10.13 -16.71 12.08
N ALA A 108 -10.47 -15.70 11.29
CA ALA A 108 -10.44 -15.80 9.84
C ALA A 108 -9.02 -16.08 9.33
N LEU A 109 -8.00 -15.41 9.89
CA LEU A 109 -6.61 -15.64 9.55
C LEU A 109 -6.17 -17.08 9.82
N ALA A 110 -6.49 -17.63 11.00
CA ALA A 110 -6.13 -18.99 11.38
C ALA A 110 -6.82 -20.04 10.50
N GLU A 111 -8.09 -19.82 10.16
CA GLU A 111 -8.87 -20.76 9.34
C GLU A 111 -8.52 -20.66 7.85
N LEU A 112 -8.18 -19.47 7.34
CA LEU A 112 -7.66 -19.31 5.97
C LEU A 112 -6.33 -20.06 5.80
N LYS A 113 -5.43 -20.05 6.80
CA LYS A 113 -4.19 -20.83 6.78
C LYS A 113 -4.43 -22.34 6.67
N ARG A 114 -5.58 -22.82 7.15
CA ARG A 114 -5.97 -24.23 7.15
C ARG A 114 -6.67 -24.66 5.86
N LEU A 115 -7.06 -23.74 4.99
CA LEU A 115 -7.65 -24.09 3.71
C LEU A 115 -6.63 -24.83 2.85
N SER A 116 -7.06 -25.95 2.26
CA SER A 116 -6.28 -26.72 1.29
C SER A 116 -7.19 -27.19 0.16
N PRO A 117 -6.94 -26.79 -1.10
CA PRO A 117 -5.91 -25.84 -1.53
C PRO A 117 -6.26 -24.39 -1.16
N PHE A 118 -5.26 -23.58 -0.82
CA PHE A 118 -5.40 -22.12 -0.68
C PHE A 118 -4.79 -21.46 -1.91
N ASP A 119 -5.62 -20.80 -2.72
CA ASP A 119 -5.20 -20.10 -3.94
C ASP A 119 -4.05 -19.11 -3.65
N VAL A 120 -2.93 -19.31 -4.35
CA VAL A 120 -1.69 -18.55 -4.14
C VAL A 120 -1.90 -17.07 -4.43
N THR A 121 -2.65 -16.77 -5.50
CA THR A 121 -2.95 -15.41 -5.93
C THR A 121 -3.81 -14.69 -4.90
N LEU A 122 -4.88 -15.33 -4.42
CA LEU A 122 -5.72 -14.80 -3.35
C LEU A 122 -4.92 -14.63 -2.04
N LYS A 123 -4.06 -15.58 -1.69
CA LYS A 123 -3.19 -15.46 -0.51
C LYS A 123 -2.25 -14.24 -0.61
N LEU A 124 -1.70 -13.98 -1.80
CA LEU A 124 -0.91 -12.79 -2.07
C LEU A 124 -1.75 -11.50 -1.97
N GLU A 125 -2.95 -11.50 -2.55
CA GLU A 125 -3.89 -10.38 -2.50
C GLU A 125 -4.25 -10.02 -1.05
N LEU A 126 -4.67 -11.01 -0.26
CA LEU A 126 -5.03 -10.83 1.15
C LEU A 126 -3.80 -10.43 1.99
N GLY A 127 -2.64 -11.05 1.74
CA GLY A 127 -1.39 -10.70 2.40
C GLY A 127 -0.99 -9.25 2.15
N ARG A 128 -1.20 -8.76 0.92
CA ARG A 128 -1.02 -7.36 0.55
C ARG A 128 -2.02 -6.46 1.27
N GLN A 129 -3.32 -6.75 1.11
CA GLN A 129 -4.42 -5.91 1.59
C GLN A 129 -4.40 -5.75 3.11
N PHE A 130 -4.20 -6.83 3.85
CA PHE A 130 -4.24 -6.87 5.31
C PHE A 130 -2.86 -6.87 5.98
N ARG A 131 -1.79 -6.66 5.21
CA ARG A 131 -0.40 -6.58 5.71
C ARG A 131 0.08 -7.83 6.44
N ILE A 132 -0.31 -8.99 5.94
CA ILE A 132 0.12 -10.28 6.46
C ILE A 132 1.43 -10.64 5.77
N HIS A 133 2.54 -10.08 6.26
CA HIS A 133 3.87 -10.16 5.63
C HIS A 133 4.34 -11.60 5.37
N GLU A 134 4.07 -12.51 6.31
CA GLU A 134 4.38 -13.96 6.21
C GLU A 134 3.71 -14.65 5.00
N TRP A 135 2.72 -14.03 4.36
CA TRP A 135 2.05 -14.61 3.18
C TRP A 135 2.60 -14.05 1.87
N VAL A 136 3.13 -12.82 1.89
CA VAL A 136 3.45 -12.08 0.67
C VAL A 136 4.61 -12.73 -0.08
N GLU A 137 5.76 -12.92 0.57
CA GLU A 137 6.94 -13.49 -0.07
C GLU A 137 6.71 -14.94 -0.55
N PRO A 138 6.21 -15.88 0.28
CA PRO A 138 6.01 -17.26 -0.18
C PRO A 138 5.02 -17.35 -1.35
N SER A 139 3.94 -16.55 -1.32
CA SER A 139 3.00 -16.52 -2.44
C SER A 139 3.59 -15.86 -3.69
N PHE A 140 4.43 -14.83 -3.54
CA PHE A 140 5.13 -14.23 -4.67
C PHE A 140 6.11 -15.22 -5.32
N ARG A 141 6.90 -15.94 -4.52
CA ARG A 141 7.81 -16.99 -5.03
C ARG A 141 7.05 -18.10 -5.75
N ALA A 142 5.94 -18.57 -5.19
CA ALA A 142 5.08 -19.55 -5.85
C ALA A 142 4.50 -19.04 -7.20
N MET A 143 4.23 -17.73 -7.33
CA MET A 143 3.87 -17.12 -8.61
C MET A 143 5.07 -17.00 -9.56
N MET A 144 6.28 -16.78 -9.05
CA MET A 144 7.52 -16.77 -9.81
C MET A 144 7.88 -18.13 -10.41
N GLU A 145 7.42 -19.25 -9.86
CA GLU A 145 7.62 -20.57 -10.48
C GLU A 145 6.78 -20.78 -11.75
N ARG A 146 5.68 -20.03 -11.90
CA ARG A 146 4.76 -20.18 -13.03
C ARG A 146 5.25 -19.42 -14.27
N PRO A 147 5.03 -19.94 -15.49
CA PRO A 147 5.25 -19.16 -16.72
C PRO A 147 4.37 -17.90 -16.74
N VAL A 148 4.89 -16.76 -17.24
CA VAL A 148 4.11 -15.50 -17.32
C VAL A 148 2.85 -15.70 -18.15
N SER A 149 2.94 -16.48 -19.23
CA SER A 149 1.81 -16.83 -20.11
C SER A 149 0.67 -17.57 -19.41
N SER A 150 0.95 -18.23 -18.28
CA SER A 150 -0.05 -18.95 -17.47
C SER A 150 -0.78 -18.06 -16.46
N ILE A 151 -0.33 -16.80 -16.28
CA ILE A 151 -0.92 -15.85 -15.34
C ILE A 151 -2.08 -15.14 -16.04
N SER A 152 -3.29 -15.37 -15.54
CA SER A 152 -4.49 -14.73 -16.07
C SER A 152 -4.54 -13.23 -15.74
N ARG A 153 -5.34 -12.48 -16.52
CA ARG A 153 -5.60 -11.05 -16.25
C ARG A 153 -6.25 -10.81 -14.88
N LEU A 154 -7.04 -11.76 -14.37
CA LEU A 154 -7.61 -11.64 -13.03
C LEU A 154 -6.52 -11.78 -11.97
N GLU A 155 -5.63 -12.76 -12.12
CA GLU A 155 -4.52 -12.97 -11.19
C GLU A 155 -3.56 -11.78 -11.19
N ALA A 156 -3.16 -11.28 -12.37
CA ALA A 156 -2.31 -10.09 -12.48
C ALA A 156 -2.94 -8.87 -11.78
N ARG A 157 -4.27 -8.71 -11.85
CA ARG A 157 -4.98 -7.64 -11.13
C ARG A 157 -4.94 -7.83 -9.62
N ARG A 158 -5.20 -9.06 -9.14
CA ARG A 158 -5.15 -9.42 -7.71
C ARG A 158 -3.77 -9.29 -7.10
N MET A 159 -2.72 -9.65 -7.86
CA MET A 159 -1.32 -9.45 -7.46
C MET A 159 -1.00 -7.98 -7.20
N GLY A 160 -1.69 -7.05 -7.88
CA GLY A 160 -1.37 -5.64 -7.91
C GLY A 160 -0.28 -5.30 -8.94
N MET A 161 -0.42 -4.13 -9.57
CA MET A 161 0.43 -3.72 -10.70
C MET A 161 1.93 -3.75 -10.38
N GLU A 162 2.31 -3.28 -9.19
CA GLU A 162 3.71 -3.24 -8.77
C GLU A 162 4.33 -4.65 -8.70
N ASN A 163 3.67 -5.59 -8.03
CA ASN A 163 4.22 -6.94 -7.89
C ASN A 163 4.21 -7.70 -9.21
N PHE A 164 3.18 -7.47 -10.05
CA PHE A 164 3.16 -8.03 -11.39
C PHE A 164 4.31 -7.48 -12.26
N TRP A 165 4.60 -6.18 -12.16
CA TRP A 165 5.74 -5.56 -12.85
C TRP A 165 7.08 -6.13 -12.37
N ILE A 166 7.28 -6.28 -11.06
CA ILE A 166 8.48 -6.92 -10.50
C ILE A 166 8.61 -8.36 -11.01
N LEU A 167 7.53 -9.15 -10.99
CA LEU A 167 7.53 -10.52 -11.53
C LEU A 167 7.93 -10.55 -13.01
N ALA A 168 7.26 -9.74 -13.84
CA ALA A 168 7.46 -9.74 -15.28
C ALA A 168 8.88 -9.29 -15.66
N THR A 169 9.38 -8.23 -15.03
CA THR A 169 10.74 -7.72 -15.29
C THR A 169 11.82 -8.68 -14.80
N THR A 170 11.63 -9.32 -13.65
CA THR A 170 12.57 -10.33 -13.13
C THR A 170 12.65 -11.51 -14.07
N LYS A 171 11.50 -12.03 -14.52
CA LYS A 171 11.47 -13.14 -15.50
C LYS A 171 12.13 -12.76 -16.83
N ALA A 172 11.90 -11.55 -17.33
CA ALA A 172 12.55 -11.07 -18.55
C ALA A 172 14.09 -10.99 -18.39
N LYS A 173 14.58 -10.53 -17.22
CA LYS A 173 16.02 -10.49 -16.91
C LYS A 173 16.63 -11.88 -16.80
N VAL A 174 15.92 -12.83 -16.20
CA VAL A 174 16.34 -14.24 -16.14
C VAL A 174 16.47 -14.82 -17.55
N GLU A 175 15.50 -14.57 -18.43
CA GLU A 175 15.55 -15.02 -19.83
C GLU A 175 16.65 -14.32 -20.65
N GLU A 176 16.91 -13.04 -20.40
CA GLU A 176 18.06 -12.33 -20.96
C GLU A 176 19.40 -12.93 -20.50
N HIS A 177 19.52 -13.23 -19.21
CA HIS A 177 20.69 -13.86 -18.62
C HIS A 177 20.96 -15.24 -19.22
N TYR A 178 19.94 -16.08 -19.35
CA TYR A 178 20.08 -17.40 -19.96
C TYR A 178 20.47 -17.33 -21.43
N ARG A 179 19.94 -16.36 -22.18
CA ARG A 179 20.41 -16.09 -23.55
C ARG A 179 21.89 -15.72 -23.55
N ALA A 180 22.32 -14.81 -22.66
CA ALA A 180 23.72 -14.43 -22.56
C ALA A 180 24.63 -15.62 -22.22
N LEU A 181 24.23 -16.48 -21.28
CA LEU A 181 24.95 -17.72 -20.96
C LEU A 181 25.06 -18.64 -22.17
N ALA A 182 23.97 -18.89 -22.89
CA ALA A 182 23.98 -19.76 -24.08
C ALA A 182 25.01 -19.31 -25.14
N TYR A 183 25.14 -18.00 -25.35
CA TYR A 183 26.14 -17.43 -26.27
C TYR A 183 27.55 -17.29 -25.68
N THR A 184 27.70 -17.36 -24.35
CA THR A 184 28.97 -17.23 -23.66
C THR A 184 29.51 -18.61 -23.32
N GLN A 185 30.22 -19.22 -24.26
CA GLN A 185 30.91 -20.49 -24.01
C GLN A 185 31.96 -20.31 -22.89
N PRO A 186 31.90 -21.11 -21.81
CA PRO A 186 32.96 -21.13 -20.80
C PRO A 186 34.27 -21.61 -21.41
N MET A 187 35.41 -21.07 -20.98
CA MET A 187 36.71 -21.62 -21.39
C MET A 187 36.86 -23.06 -20.85
N LEU A 188 37.35 -23.96 -21.70
CA LEU A 188 37.70 -25.32 -21.25
C LEU A 188 38.80 -25.22 -20.18
N VAL A 189 38.57 -25.84 -19.02
CA VAL A 189 39.62 -26.06 -18.03
C VAL A 189 40.36 -27.33 -18.39
N GLN A 190 41.56 -27.17 -18.98
CA GLN A 190 42.41 -28.31 -19.33
C GLN A 190 42.98 -28.95 -18.06
N SER A 191 42.80 -30.26 -17.92
CA SER A 191 43.43 -31.03 -16.85
C SER A 191 44.88 -31.38 -17.24
N PRO A 192 45.83 -31.38 -16.29
CA PRO A 192 47.21 -31.79 -16.55
C PRO A 192 47.33 -33.27 -16.96
N GLU A 193 46.33 -34.09 -16.64
CA GLU A 193 46.23 -35.50 -17.06
C GLU A 193 45.67 -35.67 -18.49
N CYS A 194 45.27 -34.58 -19.15
CA CYS A 194 44.72 -34.63 -20.50
C CYS A 194 45.79 -35.00 -21.54
N ARG A 195 45.53 -36.03 -22.34
CA ARG A 195 46.44 -36.47 -23.42
C ARG A 195 46.13 -35.82 -24.77
N THR A 196 44.98 -35.20 -24.92
CA THR A 196 44.47 -34.62 -26.19
C THR A 196 43.91 -33.20 -26.00
N PRO A 197 44.70 -32.24 -25.47
CA PRO A 197 44.20 -30.92 -25.05
C PRO A 197 43.55 -30.11 -26.19
N LEU A 198 44.10 -30.20 -27.41
CA LEU A 198 43.56 -29.52 -28.59
C LEU A 198 42.23 -30.14 -29.05
N ALA A 199 42.12 -31.48 -29.03
CA ALA A 199 40.90 -32.18 -29.40
C ALA A 199 39.78 -31.90 -28.39
N CYS A 200 40.08 -31.95 -27.09
CA CYS A 200 39.13 -31.60 -26.04
C CYS A 200 38.62 -30.16 -26.18
N ALA A 201 39.50 -29.21 -26.51
CA ALA A 201 39.12 -27.80 -26.70
C ALA A 201 38.20 -27.59 -27.91
N ALA A 202 38.49 -28.27 -29.02
CA ALA A 202 37.65 -28.23 -30.21
C ALA A 202 36.29 -28.90 -29.96
N ALA A 203 36.28 -30.08 -29.33
CA ALA A 203 35.05 -30.79 -28.97
C ALA A 203 34.19 -29.95 -28.01
N TRP A 204 34.79 -29.33 -26.99
CA TRP A 204 34.04 -28.48 -26.05
C TRP A 204 33.28 -27.34 -26.72
N LYS A 205 33.80 -26.78 -27.81
CA LYS A 205 33.10 -25.74 -28.57
C LYS A 205 31.82 -26.27 -29.22
N GLU A 206 31.88 -27.43 -29.84
CA GLU A 206 30.72 -28.07 -30.46
C GLU A 206 29.73 -28.56 -29.41
N GLU A 207 30.23 -29.22 -28.37
CA GLU A 207 29.43 -29.80 -27.30
C GLU A 207 28.74 -28.75 -26.43
N TRP A 208 29.36 -27.58 -26.25
CA TRP A 208 28.68 -26.47 -25.58
C TRP A 208 27.40 -26.08 -26.30
N TRP A 209 27.46 -25.88 -27.62
CA TRP A 209 26.29 -25.47 -28.39
C TRP A 209 25.29 -26.61 -28.58
N ASN A 210 25.77 -27.81 -28.91
CA ASN A 210 24.91 -28.93 -29.28
C ASN A 210 24.32 -29.66 -28.06
N GLY A 211 25.07 -29.73 -26.96
CA GLY A 211 24.62 -30.29 -25.70
C GLY A 211 23.94 -29.24 -24.83
N ILE A 212 24.71 -28.29 -24.28
CA ILE A 212 24.28 -27.52 -23.10
C ILE A 212 23.48 -26.26 -23.44
N ALA A 213 23.97 -25.44 -24.37
CA ALA A 213 23.43 -24.12 -24.64
C ALA A 213 21.96 -24.14 -25.09
N ARG A 214 21.56 -25.19 -25.83
CA ARG A 214 20.18 -25.39 -26.29
C ARG A 214 19.19 -25.61 -25.15
N HIS A 215 19.62 -26.20 -24.03
CA HIS A 215 18.75 -26.37 -22.86
C HIS A 215 18.42 -25.05 -22.17
N PHE A 216 19.27 -24.02 -22.28
CA PHE A 216 18.92 -22.67 -21.82
C PHE A 216 17.83 -22.02 -22.67
N LEU A 217 17.85 -22.33 -23.97
CA LEU A 217 17.00 -21.70 -24.98
C LEU A 217 15.74 -22.51 -25.29
N HIS A 218 15.54 -23.65 -24.62
CA HIS A 218 14.42 -24.52 -24.91
C HIS A 218 13.08 -23.78 -24.62
N PRO A 219 12.12 -23.76 -25.56
CA PRO A 219 10.92 -22.93 -25.44
C PRO A 219 9.95 -23.39 -24.35
N GLU A 220 9.88 -24.69 -24.06
CA GLU A 220 8.90 -25.27 -23.13
C GLU A 220 9.51 -25.74 -21.80
N SER A 221 10.63 -26.46 -21.86
CA SER A 221 11.38 -27.00 -20.72
C SER A 221 12.83 -26.48 -20.65
N PRO A 222 13.02 -25.15 -20.48
CA PRO A 222 14.36 -24.59 -20.25
C PRO A 222 14.95 -25.09 -18.93
N CYS A 223 16.26 -25.35 -18.91
CA CYS A 223 16.98 -25.68 -17.68
C CYS A 223 17.21 -24.40 -16.87
N ARG A 224 16.36 -24.16 -15.86
CA ARG A 224 16.29 -22.90 -15.09
C ARG A 224 16.80 -23.03 -13.64
N SER A 225 18.01 -23.58 -13.47
CA SER A 225 18.71 -23.50 -12.18
C SER A 225 20.19 -23.84 -12.31
N HIS A 226 21.02 -23.27 -11.42
CA HIS A 226 22.44 -23.62 -11.29
C HIS A 226 22.63 -25.14 -11.16
N GLY A 227 21.88 -25.77 -10.25
CA GLY A 227 21.93 -27.21 -10.01
C GLY A 227 21.51 -28.05 -11.21
N GLY A 228 20.44 -27.64 -11.92
CA GLY A 228 19.98 -28.36 -13.12
C GLY A 228 21.01 -28.40 -14.23
N ILE A 229 21.77 -27.31 -14.41
CA ILE A 229 22.83 -27.22 -15.42
C ILE A 229 24.01 -28.14 -15.08
N LEU A 230 24.39 -28.19 -13.79
CA LEU A 230 25.46 -29.08 -13.34
C LEU A 230 25.08 -30.55 -13.52
N VAL A 231 23.84 -30.92 -13.19
CA VAL A 231 23.31 -32.27 -13.43
C VAL A 231 23.33 -32.60 -14.93
N LEU A 232 22.83 -31.69 -15.77
CA LEU A 232 22.84 -31.85 -17.22
C LEU A 232 24.26 -32.09 -17.76
N LEU A 233 25.23 -31.27 -17.36
CA LEU A 233 26.64 -31.42 -17.74
C LEU A 233 27.24 -32.73 -17.25
N GLN A 234 26.89 -33.16 -16.05
CA GLN A 234 27.38 -34.41 -15.46
C GLN A 234 26.84 -35.63 -16.22
N GLU A 235 25.56 -35.62 -16.60
CA GLU A 235 24.88 -36.71 -17.30
C GLU A 235 25.18 -36.74 -18.80
N THR A 236 25.56 -35.62 -19.41
CA THR A 236 25.88 -35.55 -20.85
C THR A 236 27.11 -36.42 -21.16
N ASP A 237 26.94 -37.45 -21.99
CA ASP A 237 28.07 -38.15 -22.60
C ASP A 237 28.53 -37.36 -23.82
N PHE A 238 29.83 -37.04 -23.87
CA PHE A 238 30.43 -36.28 -24.98
C PHE A 238 30.98 -37.21 -26.07
N ASP A 239 30.52 -38.46 -26.12
CA ASP A 239 30.92 -39.50 -27.09
C ASP A 239 32.46 -39.64 -27.25
N GLY A 240 33.19 -39.43 -26.15
CA GLY A 240 34.66 -39.45 -26.13
C GLY A 240 35.35 -38.21 -26.70
N GLY A 241 34.61 -37.18 -27.14
CA GLY A 241 35.15 -35.90 -27.61
C GLY A 241 35.88 -35.09 -26.52
N ILE A 242 35.43 -35.20 -25.27
CA ILE A 242 36.06 -34.57 -24.10
C ILE A 242 36.48 -35.67 -23.11
N CYS A 243 37.75 -35.66 -22.69
CA CYS A 243 38.22 -36.65 -21.71
C CYS A 243 37.63 -36.39 -20.31
N ALA A 244 37.49 -37.46 -19.51
CA ALA A 244 36.87 -37.41 -18.18
C ALA A 244 37.51 -36.37 -17.24
N SER A 245 38.83 -36.20 -17.29
CA SER A 245 39.54 -35.25 -16.43
C SER A 245 39.27 -33.79 -16.82
N CYS A 246 39.18 -33.48 -18.12
CA CYS A 246 38.77 -32.16 -18.61
C CYS A 246 37.30 -31.87 -18.29
N LYS A 247 36.41 -32.87 -18.42
CA LYS A 247 34.99 -32.75 -18.00
C LYS A 247 34.88 -32.42 -16.51
N ALA A 248 35.63 -33.12 -15.64
CA ALA A 248 35.67 -32.84 -14.21
C ALA A 248 36.18 -31.41 -13.90
N GLY A 249 37.19 -30.94 -14.64
CA GLY A 249 37.70 -29.57 -14.53
C GLY A 249 36.65 -28.51 -14.89
N ILE A 250 35.87 -28.72 -15.96
CA ILE A 250 34.75 -27.85 -16.35
C ILE A 250 33.69 -27.81 -15.24
N LEU A 251 33.26 -28.98 -14.75
CA LEU A 251 32.25 -29.09 -13.70
C LEU A 251 32.67 -28.31 -12.44
N SER A 252 33.89 -28.52 -11.95
CA SER A 252 34.42 -27.79 -10.78
C SER A 252 34.45 -26.26 -11.00
N LYS A 253 34.80 -25.83 -12.22
CA LYS A 253 34.82 -24.40 -12.56
C LYS A 253 33.42 -23.80 -12.63
N LEU A 254 32.44 -24.54 -13.12
CA LEU A 254 31.05 -24.08 -13.21
C LEU A 254 30.32 -24.15 -11.88
N GLU A 255 30.65 -25.10 -11.03
CA GLU A 255 30.12 -25.20 -9.66
C GLU A 255 30.50 -23.97 -8.81
N SER A 256 31.72 -23.49 -8.99
CA SER A 256 32.24 -22.25 -8.37
C SER A 256 31.87 -20.97 -9.14
N SER A 257 31.17 -21.07 -10.27
CA SER A 257 30.82 -19.92 -11.10
C SER A 257 29.65 -19.15 -10.48
N VAL A 258 29.93 -17.90 -10.08
CA VAL A 258 28.88 -16.96 -9.66
C VAL A 258 27.91 -16.67 -10.81
N ALA A 259 28.38 -16.69 -12.06
CA ALA A 259 27.57 -16.38 -13.23
C ALA A 259 26.32 -17.28 -13.37
N LEU A 260 26.36 -18.53 -12.91
CA LEU A 260 25.22 -19.44 -13.00
C LEU A 260 24.20 -19.29 -11.85
N ARG A 261 24.54 -18.56 -10.79
CA ARG A 261 23.68 -18.32 -9.62
C ARG A 261 22.85 -17.05 -9.73
N TYR A 262 23.06 -16.26 -10.79
CA TYR A 262 22.39 -14.97 -10.98
C TYR A 262 20.86 -15.07 -11.03
N GLU A 263 20.27 -16.20 -11.44
CA GLU A 263 18.81 -16.37 -11.38
C GLU A 263 18.32 -16.34 -9.92
N GLU A 264 18.93 -17.12 -9.03
CA GLU A 264 18.55 -17.20 -7.62
C GLU A 264 18.67 -15.80 -6.98
N ASP A 265 19.78 -15.11 -7.24
CA ASP A 265 20.00 -13.73 -6.78
C ASP A 265 18.93 -12.77 -7.32
N MET A 266 18.56 -12.86 -8.61
CA MET A 266 17.52 -12.03 -9.20
C MET A 266 16.14 -12.28 -8.57
N GLN A 267 15.81 -13.54 -8.29
CA GLN A 267 14.56 -13.91 -7.63
C GLN A 267 14.53 -13.43 -6.18
N ASP A 268 15.65 -13.52 -5.46
CA ASP A 268 15.78 -13.01 -4.09
C ASP A 268 15.67 -11.49 -4.03
N ILE A 269 16.34 -10.77 -4.94
CA ILE A 269 16.20 -9.32 -5.07
C ILE A 269 14.73 -8.96 -5.36
N ALA A 270 14.06 -9.71 -6.24
CA ALA A 270 12.65 -9.48 -6.54
C ALA A 270 11.74 -9.68 -5.32
N ALA A 271 11.99 -10.72 -4.51
CA ALA A 271 11.28 -10.94 -3.26
C ALA A 271 11.48 -9.78 -2.26
N VAL A 272 12.71 -9.27 -2.13
CA VAL A 272 13.01 -8.09 -1.31
C VAL A 272 12.25 -6.86 -1.80
N LEU A 273 12.27 -6.57 -3.10
CA LEU A 273 11.54 -5.43 -3.68
C LEU A 273 10.03 -5.51 -3.42
N VAL A 274 9.45 -6.72 -3.49
CA VAL A 274 8.02 -6.93 -3.17
C VAL A 274 7.73 -6.64 -1.70
N MET A 275 8.62 -7.06 -0.81
CA MET A 275 8.49 -6.81 0.63
C MET A 275 8.66 -5.32 0.95
N GLU A 276 9.59 -4.62 0.31
CA GLU A 276 9.76 -3.17 0.43
C GLU A 276 8.52 -2.41 -0.08
N ALA A 277 7.98 -2.77 -1.24
CA ALA A 277 6.77 -2.16 -1.79
C ALA A 277 5.56 -2.29 -0.83
N GLN A 278 5.48 -3.42 -0.13
CA GLN A 278 4.48 -3.66 0.90
C GLN A 278 4.70 -2.77 2.15
N MET A 279 5.94 -2.52 2.52
CA MET A 279 6.30 -1.65 3.65
C MET A 279 6.16 -0.16 3.31
N ASP A 280 6.45 0.29 2.10
CA ASP A 280 6.30 1.70 1.70
C ASP A 280 4.85 2.17 1.62
N GLY A 281 3.92 1.22 1.44
CA GLY A 281 2.50 1.43 1.69
C GLY A 281 2.19 1.94 3.10
N ARG A 282 3.09 1.77 4.09
CA ARG A 282 2.97 2.27 5.48
C ARG A 282 2.99 3.79 5.57
N ILE A 283 3.70 4.47 4.67
CA ILE A 283 3.76 5.95 4.65
C ILE A 283 2.51 6.54 3.99
N LYS A 284 1.98 5.88 2.95
CA LYS A 284 0.79 6.33 2.22
C LYS A 284 -0.54 5.94 2.88
N SER A 285 -0.61 4.83 3.61
CA SER A 285 -1.85 4.32 4.24
C SER A 285 -2.04 4.74 5.70
N SER A 286 -1.13 5.51 6.30
CA SER A 286 -1.35 6.09 7.63
C SER A 286 -2.56 7.03 7.67
N SER A 287 -3.21 7.30 6.53
CA SER A 287 -4.59 7.74 6.50
C SER A 287 -5.55 6.56 6.73
N ALA A 288 -6.07 6.49 7.96
CA ALA A 288 -7.22 5.71 8.43
C ALA A 288 -8.25 5.29 7.34
N PRO A 289 -8.95 4.16 7.51
CA PRO A 289 -9.77 3.46 6.49
C PRO A 289 -10.98 4.24 5.95
N TYR A 290 -11.16 5.50 6.33
CA TYR A 290 -12.20 6.36 5.80
C TYR A 290 -11.74 7.04 4.51
N SER A 291 -12.59 6.96 3.49
CA SER A 291 -12.50 7.84 2.31
C SER A 291 -12.28 9.29 2.77
N LYS A 292 -11.43 10.06 2.07
CA LYS A 292 -11.17 11.48 2.38
C LYS A 292 -12.45 12.29 2.59
N THR A 293 -13.55 11.87 1.93
CA THR A 293 -14.89 12.42 2.06
C THR A 293 -15.59 12.02 3.36
N GLN A 294 -15.49 10.76 3.80
CA GLN A 294 -16.02 10.27 5.07
C GLN A 294 -15.30 10.89 6.26
N LYS A 295 -13.96 10.99 6.23
CA LYS A 295 -13.19 11.65 7.30
C LYS A 295 -13.58 13.12 7.45
N ARG A 296 -13.86 13.82 6.34
CA ARG A 296 -14.37 15.20 6.37
C ARG A 296 -15.78 15.27 6.97
N ARG A 297 -16.68 14.36 6.61
CA ARG A 297 -18.04 14.30 7.18
C ARG A 297 -18.02 13.96 8.67
N PHE A 298 -17.21 12.99 9.07
CA PHE A 298 -17.01 12.60 10.47
C PHE A 298 -16.42 13.73 11.31
N ASN A 299 -15.33 14.36 10.84
CA ASN A 299 -14.71 15.50 11.52
C ASN A 299 -15.65 16.74 11.56
N ARG A 300 -16.51 16.90 10.56
CA ARG A 300 -17.54 17.95 10.54
C ARG A 300 -18.61 17.67 11.61
N LYS A 301 -19.13 16.43 11.69
CA LYS A 301 -20.11 15.99 12.70
C LYS A 301 -19.53 16.13 14.13
N GLN A 302 -18.26 15.78 14.34
CA GLN A 302 -17.57 15.98 15.64
C GLN A 302 -17.37 17.46 15.99
N ARG A 303 -17.02 18.31 15.03
CA ARG A 303 -16.84 19.76 15.26
C ARG A 303 -18.15 20.48 15.53
N GLU A 304 -19.24 20.03 14.91
CA GLU A 304 -20.60 20.53 15.14
C GLU A 304 -21.10 20.15 16.55
N GLN A 305 -20.60 19.05 17.15
CA GLN A 305 -20.97 18.61 18.51
C GLN A 305 -20.12 19.21 19.64
N LEU A 306 -18.88 19.62 19.37
CA LEU A 306 -17.98 20.28 20.34
C LEU A 306 -18.21 21.81 20.46
N GLY A 307 -19.23 22.34 19.79
CA GLY A 307 -19.60 23.77 19.80
C GLY A 307 -20.31 24.25 21.09
N GLY A 308 -19.97 23.68 22.24
CA GLY A 308 -20.53 24.08 23.54
C GLY A 308 -19.56 23.82 24.67
N GLY A 309 -18.65 24.76 24.94
CA GLY A 309 -17.73 24.66 26.08
C GLY A 309 -16.66 25.74 26.10
N LEU A 310 -17.00 26.93 26.59
CA LEU A 310 -16.12 28.10 26.79
C LEU A 310 -15.15 27.94 27.99
N GLY A 311 -14.59 26.75 28.22
CA GLY A 311 -13.75 26.46 29.40
C GLY A 311 -12.23 26.58 29.18
N SER A 312 -11.75 26.70 27.93
CA SER A 312 -10.31 26.59 27.63
C SER A 312 -9.56 27.92 27.53
N ILE A 313 -10.23 29.05 27.73
CA ILE A 313 -9.60 30.39 27.63
C ILE A 313 -8.91 30.77 28.93
N GLU A 314 -9.45 30.36 30.09
CA GLU A 314 -8.93 30.73 31.41
C GLU A 314 -7.59 30.04 31.73
N ALA A 315 -7.38 28.82 31.23
CA ALA A 315 -6.13 28.09 31.39
C ALA A 315 -4.96 28.67 30.57
N VAL A 316 -5.24 29.44 29.53
CA VAL A 316 -4.22 30.01 28.63
C VAL A 316 -3.76 31.39 29.10
N ILE A 317 -4.62 32.14 29.78
CA ILE A 317 -4.29 33.48 30.31
C ILE A 317 -3.29 33.35 31.47
N SER A 318 -3.47 32.36 32.36
CA SER A 318 -2.53 32.11 33.47
C SER A 318 -1.14 31.65 33.02
N ALA A 319 -0.98 31.16 31.79
CA ALA A 319 0.29 30.70 31.24
C ALA A 319 1.11 31.83 30.58
N LEU A 320 0.52 33.01 30.36
CA LEU A 320 1.15 34.13 29.65
C LEU A 320 1.70 35.23 30.57
N GLU A 321 1.51 35.13 31.88
CA GLU A 321 2.04 36.09 32.87
C GLU A 321 3.48 35.78 33.36
N GLN A 322 4.12 34.70 32.88
CA GLN A 322 5.46 34.32 33.30
C GLN A 322 6.40 34.12 32.11
N GLY A 323 7.20 35.15 31.77
CA GLY A 323 8.38 34.98 30.93
C GLY A 323 8.70 36.17 30.01
N GLU A 324 9.58 37.04 30.48
CA GLU A 324 10.08 38.25 29.83
C GLU A 324 10.94 38.01 28.56
N ILE A 325 11.11 39.11 27.83
CA ILE A 325 11.71 39.29 26.50
C ILE A 325 13.25 39.32 26.55
N SER A 326 13.94 38.79 25.52
CA SER A 326 15.22 39.34 25.00
C SER A 326 15.50 38.90 23.54
N PRO A 327 16.02 39.78 22.65
CA PRO A 327 16.39 39.47 21.26
C PRO A 327 17.86 39.01 21.09
N PRO A 328 18.24 38.45 19.91
CA PRO A 328 19.41 37.58 19.76
C PRO A 328 20.70 38.29 19.30
N ALA A 329 21.84 37.74 19.69
CA ALA A 329 23.19 38.11 19.23
C ALA A 329 23.56 37.42 17.91
N GLU A 330 24.32 38.15 17.09
CA GLU A 330 24.88 37.78 15.78
C GLU A 330 26.15 36.92 15.88
N ALA A 331 26.33 36.01 14.91
CA ALA A 331 27.61 35.56 14.36
C ALA A 331 27.30 34.86 13.01
N GLN A 332 27.69 35.42 11.85
CA GLN A 332 28.95 35.18 11.13
C GLN A 332 29.34 33.70 11.02
N SER A 333 29.81 33.14 9.91
CA SER A 333 29.90 33.42 8.48
C SER A 333 30.64 32.20 7.94
N ASP A 334 30.25 31.63 6.80
CA ASP A 334 31.24 31.08 5.87
C ASP A 334 30.65 30.84 4.49
N ALA A 335 31.39 31.34 3.51
CA ALA A 335 31.04 31.43 2.12
C ALA A 335 31.60 30.24 1.33
N VAL A 336 30.77 29.64 0.48
CA VAL A 336 31.23 29.01 -0.77
C VAL A 336 30.28 29.39 -1.90
N THR A 337 30.87 30.01 -2.90
CA THR A 337 30.28 30.59 -4.12
C THR A 337 29.87 29.49 -5.12
N SER A 338 28.63 29.52 -5.62
CA SER A 338 28.35 29.18 -7.03
C SER A 338 27.05 29.84 -7.55
N GLN A 339 27.28 30.81 -8.44
CA GLN A 339 26.52 31.19 -9.64
C GLN A 339 25.00 31.45 -9.55
N GLN A 340 24.66 32.73 -9.75
CA GLN A 340 23.33 33.33 -9.77
C GLN A 340 22.58 33.07 -11.09
N ARG A 341 21.30 32.69 -11.01
CA ARG A 341 20.26 33.01 -12.00
C ARG A 341 19.30 34.05 -11.37
N PRO A 342 18.80 35.03 -12.13
CA PRO A 342 17.99 36.12 -11.57
C PRO A 342 16.63 35.60 -11.09
N GLN A 343 16.34 35.71 -9.79
CA GLN A 343 15.00 35.44 -9.26
C GLN A 343 14.08 36.62 -9.53
N VAL A 344 13.03 36.39 -10.33
CA VAL A 344 11.90 37.30 -10.50
C VAL A 344 11.17 37.41 -9.15
N LYS A 345 11.14 38.61 -8.58
CA LYS A 345 10.32 38.91 -7.39
C LYS A 345 8.84 38.83 -7.76
N ALA A 346 8.14 37.81 -7.28
CA ALA A 346 6.69 37.73 -7.39
C ALA A 346 6.04 38.86 -6.55
N ARG A 347 5.20 39.68 -7.18
CA ARG A 347 4.43 40.75 -6.54
C ARG A 347 3.31 40.14 -5.67
N PRO A 348 2.99 40.68 -4.49
CA PRO A 348 1.89 40.17 -3.68
C PRO A 348 0.53 40.48 -4.33
N GLY A 349 -0.36 39.48 -4.40
CA GLY A 349 -1.79 39.69 -4.71
C GLY A 349 -2.24 39.41 -6.14
N ILE A 350 -1.67 38.41 -6.81
CA ILE A 350 -2.22 37.80 -8.03
C ILE A 350 -2.53 36.34 -7.70
N ILE A 351 -3.81 35.97 -7.69
CA ILE A 351 -4.26 34.58 -7.57
C ILE A 351 -4.55 34.10 -8.99
N GLY A 352 -3.75 33.17 -9.51
CA GLY A 352 -4.08 32.54 -10.79
C GLY A 352 -2.94 32.05 -11.67
N GLU A 353 -1.68 32.39 -11.40
CA GLU A 353 -0.58 31.88 -12.23
C GLU A 353 0.63 31.43 -11.39
N GLY A 354 1.08 30.21 -11.68
CA GLY A 354 2.39 29.74 -11.27
C GLY A 354 2.39 28.33 -10.69
N LYS A 355 2.82 27.35 -11.49
CA LYS A 355 3.60 26.20 -11.00
C LYS A 355 4.94 26.73 -10.44
N GLY A 356 4.87 27.52 -9.37
CA GLY A 356 6.00 28.15 -8.71
C GLY A 356 6.60 27.22 -7.67
N ILE A 357 7.92 27.25 -7.55
CA ILE A 357 8.70 26.51 -6.55
C ILE A 357 8.05 26.73 -5.17
N PRO A 358 7.75 25.68 -4.40
CA PRO A 358 7.07 25.81 -3.13
C PRO A 358 7.89 26.68 -2.16
N LEU A 359 7.20 27.56 -1.41
CA LEU A 359 7.79 28.41 -0.38
C LEU A 359 8.77 27.63 0.51
N THR A 360 9.86 28.27 0.93
CA THR A 360 10.82 27.63 1.84
C THR A 360 10.16 27.34 3.19
N LYS A 361 10.70 26.38 3.96
CA LYS A 361 10.17 25.99 5.27
C LYS A 361 10.06 27.19 6.23
N ALA A 362 11.04 28.10 6.18
CA ALA A 362 11.05 29.33 6.97
C ALA A 362 9.95 30.31 6.55
N GLN A 363 9.75 30.50 5.24
CA GLN A 363 8.68 31.36 4.72
C GLN A 363 7.29 30.83 5.10
N ARG A 364 7.06 29.51 4.99
CA ARG A 364 5.80 28.87 5.42
C ARG A 364 5.53 29.08 6.91
N LYS A 365 6.56 28.95 7.76
CA LYS A 365 6.43 29.17 9.22
C LYS A 365 6.03 30.62 9.53
N ARG A 366 6.60 31.59 8.82
CA ARG A 366 6.28 33.01 8.99
C ARG A 366 4.86 33.36 8.52
N VAL A 367 4.43 32.82 7.37
CA VAL A 367 3.05 32.99 6.87
C VAL A 367 2.04 32.36 7.83
N LEU A 368 2.31 31.15 8.35
CA LEU A 368 1.44 30.50 9.34
C LEU A 368 1.35 31.28 10.66
N ALA A 369 2.43 31.91 11.12
CA ALA A 369 2.40 32.75 12.31
C ALA A 369 1.53 34.00 12.12
N MET A 370 1.63 34.64 10.95
CA MET A 370 0.82 35.81 10.61
C MET A 370 -0.67 35.45 10.46
N GLU A 371 -0.97 34.34 9.80
CA GLU A 371 -2.35 33.85 9.66
C GLU A 371 -2.96 33.43 11.01
N ARG A 372 -2.16 32.89 11.94
CA ARG A 372 -2.61 32.60 13.31
C ARG A 372 -3.10 33.84 14.07
N LEU A 373 -2.48 35.00 13.82
CA LEU A 373 -2.91 36.27 14.41
C LEU A 373 -4.13 36.85 13.68
N ARG A 374 -4.23 36.62 12.37
CA ARG A 374 -5.30 37.15 11.52
C ARG A 374 -6.62 36.40 11.69
N HIS A 375 -6.57 35.08 11.86
CA HIS A 375 -7.77 34.23 11.88
C HIS A 375 -8.79 34.61 12.97
N PRO A 376 -8.39 34.89 14.23
CA PRO A 376 -9.33 35.31 15.27
C PRO A 376 -10.03 36.62 14.92
N LEU A 377 -9.30 37.58 14.32
CA LEU A 377 -9.84 38.89 13.94
C LEU A 377 -10.91 38.79 12.84
N ILE A 378 -10.77 37.82 11.93
CA ILE A 378 -11.78 37.53 10.91
C ILE A 378 -13.03 36.93 11.56
N LEU A 379 -12.85 36.02 12.51
CA LEU A 379 -13.96 35.37 13.22
C LEU A 379 -14.70 36.30 14.17
N THR A 380 -14.05 37.34 14.70
CA THR A 380 -14.70 38.38 15.51
C THR A 380 -15.47 39.40 14.67
N ASN A 381 -15.35 39.40 13.34
CA ASN A 381 -16.09 40.33 12.50
C ASN A 381 -17.58 39.92 12.41
N PRO A 382 -18.51 40.77 12.88
CA PRO A 382 -19.94 40.41 12.93
C PRO A 382 -20.54 40.16 11.54
N GLN A 383 -20.04 40.82 10.48
CA GLN A 383 -20.51 40.57 9.12
C GLN A 383 -20.05 39.20 8.59
N TYR A 384 -18.86 38.75 9.01
CA TYR A 384 -18.32 37.43 8.63
C TYR A 384 -19.11 36.29 9.27
N ALA A 385 -19.54 36.45 10.52
CA ALA A 385 -20.35 35.46 11.24
C ALA A 385 -21.74 35.26 10.62
N VAL A 386 -22.35 36.33 10.09
CA VAL A 386 -23.68 36.29 9.45
C VAL A 386 -23.61 35.70 8.04
N ASN A 387 -22.65 36.11 7.22
CA ASN A 387 -22.45 35.53 5.89
C ASN A 387 -20.98 35.64 5.43
N PRO A 388 -20.19 34.57 5.57
CA PRO A 388 -18.76 34.61 5.28
C PRO A 388 -18.48 34.82 3.79
N PHE A 389 -19.29 34.25 2.90
CA PHE A 389 -19.09 34.37 1.45
C PHE A 389 -19.43 35.77 0.92
N GLN A 390 -20.45 36.42 1.47
CA GLN A 390 -20.78 37.79 1.12
C GLN A 390 -19.70 38.76 1.59
N THR A 391 -19.21 38.59 2.82
CA THR A 391 -18.11 39.39 3.38
C THR A 391 -16.83 39.24 2.55
N ILE A 392 -16.51 38.02 2.11
CA ILE A 392 -15.38 37.76 1.21
C ILE A 392 -15.56 38.45 -0.15
N ARG A 393 -16.77 38.43 -0.74
CA ARG A 393 -17.05 39.13 -2.02
C ARG A 393 -16.90 40.64 -1.88
N THR A 394 -17.45 41.23 -0.83
CA THR A 394 -17.36 42.67 -0.56
C THR A 394 -15.90 43.09 -0.31
N HIS A 395 -15.14 42.33 0.48
CA HIS A 395 -13.72 42.60 0.68
C HIS A 395 -12.93 42.49 -0.63
N ALA A 396 -13.21 41.48 -1.45
CA ALA A 396 -12.58 41.34 -2.76
C ALA A 396 -12.91 42.52 -3.69
N GLN A 397 -14.17 42.97 -3.74
CA GLN A 397 -14.58 44.15 -4.50
C GLN A 397 -13.86 45.42 -4.01
N ASN A 398 -13.84 45.69 -2.70
CA ASN A 398 -13.13 46.84 -2.13
C ASN A 398 -11.61 46.82 -2.42
N THR A 399 -11.01 45.62 -2.47
CA THR A 399 -9.59 45.43 -2.81
C THR A 399 -9.32 45.68 -4.30
N LEU A 400 -10.30 45.44 -5.16
CA LEU A 400 -10.22 45.73 -6.60
C LEU A 400 -10.46 47.22 -6.90
N GLU A 401 -11.40 47.86 -6.20
CA GLU A 401 -11.70 49.30 -6.33
C GLU A 401 -10.55 50.18 -5.84
N THR A 402 -9.90 49.82 -4.72
CA THR A 402 -8.70 50.52 -4.22
C THR A 402 -7.51 50.43 -5.17
N ARG A 403 -7.45 49.43 -6.05
CA ARG A 403 -6.44 49.33 -7.13
C ARG A 403 -6.76 50.20 -8.35
N HIS A 404 -8.02 50.55 -8.59
CA HIS A 404 -8.43 51.42 -9.68
C HIS A 404 -8.42 52.92 -9.33
N GLY A 405 -8.35 53.27 -8.04
CA GLY A 405 -8.23 54.66 -7.56
C GLY A 405 -6.79 55.19 -7.40
N MET A 406 -5.76 54.42 -7.79
CA MET A 406 -4.35 54.84 -7.79
C MET A 406 -3.76 54.83 -9.20
N GLN A 407 -4.40 55.57 -10.12
CA GLN A 407 -3.76 56.06 -11.36
C GLN A 407 -3.59 57.57 -11.28
#